data_AF-A0A839D7M2-F1
#
_entry.id   AF-A0A839D7M2-F1
#
_cell.length_a   1.000
_cell.length_b   1.000
_cell.length_c   1.000
_cell.angle_alpha   90.00
_cell.angle_beta   90.00
_cell.angle_gamma   90.00
#
_symmetry.space_group_name_H-M   'P 1'
#
loop_
_entity.id
_entity.type
_entity.pdbx_description
1 polymer ?
#
loop_
_entity_poly.entity_id
_entity_poly.type
_entity_poly.pdbx_seq_one_letter_code
_entity_poly.pdbx_strand_id
1 'polypeptide(L)'
;MIQSNTRPSHHRGFTLLEMLVAIAIFATLSLGAYQVLQGVLTSDEVAKRKEARLSELQLAFSLLERDITQMVPRSGRIDGENNKVLLAASRFGQQSDDWGMAFIRGGWLNPDGILPRSGLQRVGWRLKGQTLERLSYLYPDPAIGTEPRIQPVLTGVTALRLYFYDKGQWKEEWTQRDLLPYGLAVELELEDYGTIRRQFLIGAGGQRAENGN
;
A
#
# COMPACT_ATOMS: atom_id res chain seq x y z
N MET A 1 -66.27 71.63 1.55
CA MET A 1 -65.15 71.58 0.59
C MET A 1 -63.87 71.49 1.41
N ILE A 2 -63.29 70.30 1.57
CA ILE A 2 -62.12 70.04 2.43
C ILE A 2 -60.94 69.78 1.50
N GLN A 3 -59.96 70.67 1.47
CA GLN A 3 -58.73 70.49 0.69
C GLN A 3 -57.80 69.52 1.43
N SER A 4 -57.59 68.33 0.87
CA SER A 4 -56.58 67.37 1.31
C SER A 4 -55.21 67.82 0.81
N ASN A 5 -54.36 68.25 1.74
CA ASN A 5 -52.98 68.64 1.43
C ASN A 5 -52.08 67.39 1.37
N THR A 6 -51.97 66.77 0.20
CA THR A 6 -51.01 65.69 -0.05
C THR A 6 -49.62 66.29 -0.24
N ARG A 7 -48.74 66.14 0.75
CA ARG A 7 -47.33 66.51 0.59
C ARG A 7 -46.71 65.65 -0.53
N PRO A 8 -46.00 66.24 -1.50
CA PRO A 8 -45.32 65.47 -2.52
C PRO A 8 -44.22 64.64 -1.85
N SER A 9 -44.30 63.31 -1.98
CA SER A 9 -43.24 62.41 -1.59
C SER A 9 -42.10 62.57 -2.59
N HIS A 10 -41.02 63.25 -2.17
CA HIS A 10 -39.78 63.32 -2.95
C HIS A 10 -39.24 61.90 -3.14
N HIS A 11 -39.48 61.33 -4.31
CA HIS A 11 -38.84 60.09 -4.73
C HIS A 11 -37.37 60.43 -5.01
N ARG A 12 -36.50 60.14 -4.04
CA ARG A 12 -35.05 60.19 -4.23
C ARG A 12 -34.67 58.97 -5.08
N GLY A 13 -34.37 59.19 -6.35
CA GLY A 13 -33.77 58.18 -7.21
C GLY A 13 -32.33 57.88 -6.77
N PHE A 14 -31.87 56.65 -6.99
CA PHE A 14 -30.48 56.26 -6.76
C PHE A 14 -29.54 57.09 -7.64
N THR A 15 -28.45 57.58 -7.05
CA THR A 15 -27.40 58.25 -7.81
C THR A 15 -26.53 57.23 -8.53
N LEU A 16 -25.92 57.66 -9.64
CA LEU A 16 -24.91 56.85 -10.35
C LEU A 16 -23.75 56.44 -9.41
N LEU A 17 -23.39 57.32 -8.46
CA LEU A 17 -22.36 57.07 -7.46
C LEU A 17 -22.73 55.91 -6.54
N GLU A 18 -23.96 55.87 -6.01
CA GLU A 18 -24.42 54.79 -5.13
C GLU A 18 -24.42 53.44 -5.85
N MET A 19 -24.82 53.41 -7.13
CA MET A 19 -24.77 52.18 -7.90
C MET A 19 -23.34 51.71 -8.18
N LEU A 20 -22.43 52.64 -8.46
CA LEU A 20 -21.02 52.31 -8.66
C LEU A 20 -20.39 51.76 -7.38
N VAL A 21 -20.64 52.40 -6.23
CA VAL A 21 -20.15 51.93 -4.93
C VAL A 21 -20.75 50.56 -4.57
N ALA A 22 -22.06 50.37 -4.78
CA ALA A 22 -22.71 49.09 -4.51
C ALA A 22 -22.13 47.95 -5.37
N ILE A 23 -21.92 48.18 -6.67
CA ILE A 23 -21.33 47.20 -7.58
C ILE A 23 -19.86 46.93 -7.21
N ALA A 24 -19.10 47.95 -6.82
CA ALA A 24 -17.71 47.78 -6.40
C ALA A 24 -17.59 46.92 -5.12
N ILE A 25 -18.44 47.16 -4.12
CA ILE A 25 -18.50 46.35 -2.89
C ILE A 25 -18.96 44.92 -3.24
N PHE A 26 -20.03 44.78 -4.03
CA PHE A 26 -20.52 43.46 -4.41
C PHE A 26 -19.49 42.65 -5.20
N ALA A 27 -18.79 43.28 -6.15
CA ALA A 27 -17.73 42.65 -6.93
C ALA A 27 -16.57 42.20 -6.05
N THR A 28 -16.13 43.04 -5.10
CA THR A 28 -15.04 42.68 -4.18
C THR A 28 -15.42 41.54 -3.23
N LEU A 29 -16.64 41.56 -2.68
CA LEU A 29 -17.15 40.46 -1.87
C LEU A 29 -17.28 39.16 -2.67
N SER A 30 -17.83 39.24 -3.89
CA SER A 30 -17.97 38.10 -4.79
C SER A 30 -16.62 37.48 -5.14
N LEU A 31 -15.61 38.32 -5.40
CA LEU A 31 -14.25 37.86 -5.67
C LEU A 31 -13.62 37.20 -4.42
N GLY A 32 -13.81 37.77 -3.23
CA GLY A 32 -13.35 37.16 -1.98
C GLY A 32 -13.98 35.80 -1.73
N ALA A 33 -15.30 35.68 -1.90
CA ALA A 33 -16.02 34.41 -1.78
C ALA A 33 -15.53 33.38 -2.81
N TYR A 34 -15.29 33.80 -4.05
CA TYR A 34 -14.74 32.94 -5.09
C TYR A 34 -13.34 32.41 -4.75
N GLN A 35 -12.45 33.26 -4.22
CA GLN A 35 -11.12 32.85 -3.79
C GLN A 35 -11.17 31.81 -2.66
N VAL A 36 -12.03 32.01 -1.66
CA VAL A 36 -12.23 31.03 -0.58
C VAL A 36 -12.70 29.69 -1.14
N LEU A 37 -13.69 29.69 -2.04
CA LEU A 37 -14.18 28.48 -2.68
C LEU A 37 -13.07 27.75 -3.44
N GLN A 38 -12.27 28.47 -4.23
CA GLN A 38 -11.14 27.87 -4.95
C GLN A 38 -10.11 27.27 -4.00
N GLY A 39 -9.78 27.96 -2.91
CA GLY A 39 -8.89 27.43 -1.87
C GLY A 39 -9.40 26.13 -1.25
N VAL A 40 -10.71 26.03 -1.00
CA VAL A 40 -11.34 24.79 -0.49
C VAL A 40 -11.24 23.67 -1.52
N LEU A 41 -11.58 23.94 -2.79
CA LEU A 41 -11.54 22.93 -3.85
C LEU A 41 -10.12 22.38 -4.08
N THR A 42 -9.11 23.25 -4.11
CA THR A 42 -7.71 22.82 -4.23
C THR A 42 -7.26 22.01 -3.02
N SER A 43 -7.66 22.41 -1.81
CA SER A 43 -7.32 21.68 -0.57
C SER A 43 -7.96 20.29 -0.55
N ASP A 44 -9.22 20.17 -0.98
CA ASP A 44 -9.93 18.90 -1.12
C ASP A 44 -9.22 17.96 -2.12
N GLU A 45 -8.76 18.50 -3.25
CA GLU A 45 -8.02 17.71 -4.24
C GLU A 45 -6.69 17.19 -3.68
N VAL A 46 -5.92 18.02 -2.97
CA VAL A 46 -4.67 17.61 -2.32
C VAL A 46 -4.94 16.55 -1.24
N ALA A 47 -5.99 16.73 -0.44
CA ALA A 47 -6.38 15.78 0.59
C ALA A 47 -6.71 14.41 -0.01
N LYS A 48 -7.52 14.37 -1.07
CA LYS A 48 -7.88 13.12 -1.79
C LYS A 48 -6.66 12.38 -2.33
N ARG A 49 -5.68 13.10 -2.91
CA ARG A 49 -4.43 12.47 -3.39
C ARG A 49 -3.64 11.84 -2.24
N LYS A 50 -3.55 12.53 -1.09
CA LYS A 50 -2.88 11.99 0.10
C LYS A 50 -3.60 10.79 0.69
N GLU A 51 -4.94 10.82 0.73
CA GLU A 51 -5.75 9.70 1.20
C GLU A 51 -5.56 8.45 0.32
N ALA A 52 -5.59 8.61 -1.01
CA ALA A 52 -5.35 7.51 -1.94
C ALA A 52 -3.96 6.89 -1.74
N ARG A 53 -2.93 7.74 -1.58
CA ARG A 53 -1.56 7.30 -1.35
C ARG A 53 -1.39 6.58 0.00
N LEU A 54 -2.02 7.07 1.07
CA LEU A 54 -2.01 6.38 2.36
C LEU A 54 -2.74 5.03 2.30
N SER A 55 -3.83 4.96 1.53
CA SER A 55 -4.58 3.72 1.32
C SER A 55 -3.76 2.67 0.56
N GLU A 56 -3.00 3.08 -0.47
CA GLU A 56 -2.04 2.22 -1.19
C GLU A 56 -0.99 1.63 -0.23
N LEU A 57 -0.40 2.48 0.62
CA LEU A 57 0.58 2.06 1.63
C LEU A 57 -0.01 1.09 2.66
N GLN A 58 -1.22 1.35 3.15
CA GLN A 58 -1.92 0.48 4.09
C GLN A 58 -2.24 -0.88 3.47
N LEU A 59 -2.71 -0.90 2.21
CA LEU A 59 -2.98 -2.12 1.48
C LEU A 59 -1.70 -2.96 1.31
N ALA A 60 -0.58 -2.30 0.98
CA ALA A 60 0.71 -2.97 0.81
C ALA A 60 1.16 -3.69 2.08
N PHE A 61 1.16 -3.00 3.22
CA PHE A 61 1.54 -3.62 4.48
C PHE A 61 0.53 -4.66 4.97
N SER A 62 -0.76 -4.49 4.70
CA SER A 62 -1.78 -5.49 5.04
C SER A 62 -1.59 -6.79 4.24
N LEU A 63 -1.19 -6.68 2.96
CA LEU A 63 -0.86 -7.84 2.13
C LEU A 63 0.43 -8.52 2.59
N LEU A 64 1.48 -7.76 2.89
CA LEU A 64 2.71 -8.28 3.49
C LEU A 64 2.44 -9.02 4.79
N GLU A 65 1.68 -8.40 5.71
CA GLU A 65 1.30 -9.00 6.99
C GLU A 65 0.57 -10.32 6.79
N ARG A 66 -0.42 -10.35 5.90
CA ARG A 66 -1.18 -11.58 5.60
C ARG A 66 -0.29 -12.67 5.04
N ASP A 67 0.64 -12.35 4.13
CA ASP A 67 1.55 -13.35 3.58
C ASP A 67 2.52 -13.88 4.65
N ILE A 68 3.17 -12.97 5.40
CA ILE A 68 4.22 -13.30 6.37
C ILE A 68 3.67 -14.08 7.57
N THR A 69 2.53 -13.63 8.11
CA THR A 69 1.91 -14.30 9.28
C THR A 69 1.42 -15.71 8.96
N GLN A 70 1.03 -15.96 7.70
CA GLN A 70 0.57 -17.26 7.23
C GLN A 70 1.68 -18.12 6.59
N MET A 71 2.94 -17.72 6.73
CA MET A 71 4.07 -18.52 6.28
C MET A 71 4.10 -19.88 7.01
N VAL A 72 4.35 -20.94 6.25
CA VAL A 72 4.39 -22.33 6.77
C VAL A 72 5.78 -22.94 6.55
N PRO A 73 6.22 -23.90 7.39
CA PRO A 73 7.55 -24.49 7.31
C PRO A 73 7.61 -25.60 6.25
N ARG A 74 7.14 -25.30 5.04
CA ARG A 74 7.15 -26.21 3.91
C ARG A 74 8.20 -25.79 2.90
N SER A 75 9.11 -26.69 2.58
CA SER A 75 10.00 -26.55 1.42
C SER A 75 9.24 -26.80 0.12
N GLY A 76 9.42 -25.94 -0.87
CA GLY A 76 8.96 -26.19 -2.23
C GLY A 76 10.02 -26.93 -3.06
N ARG A 77 9.59 -27.52 -4.17
CA ARG A 77 10.52 -27.95 -5.23
C ARG A 77 10.90 -26.73 -6.08
N ILE A 78 12.19 -26.59 -6.35
CA ILE A 78 12.73 -25.61 -7.31
C ILE A 78 13.43 -26.43 -8.38
N ASP A 79 13.04 -26.25 -9.64
CA ASP A 79 13.61 -26.95 -10.79
C ASP A 79 13.64 -28.49 -10.69
N GLY A 80 12.67 -29.06 -9.97
CA GLY A 80 12.54 -30.52 -9.79
C GLY A 80 13.38 -31.10 -8.64
N GLU A 81 14.23 -30.30 -7.98
CA GLU A 81 15.00 -30.74 -6.82
C GLU A 81 14.32 -30.37 -5.49
N ASN A 82 14.46 -31.26 -4.49
CA ASN A 82 14.03 -30.99 -3.12
C ASN A 82 14.94 -29.93 -2.50
N ASN A 83 14.50 -28.67 -2.49
CA ASN A 83 15.23 -27.60 -1.83
C ASN A 83 14.65 -27.35 -0.43
N LYS A 84 15.38 -27.72 0.63
CA LYS A 84 14.97 -27.52 2.04
C LYS A 84 14.90 -26.04 2.48
N VAL A 85 14.85 -25.09 1.55
CA VAL A 85 14.75 -23.64 1.83
C VAL A 85 13.29 -23.28 2.11
N LEU A 86 13.03 -22.85 3.35
CA LEU A 86 11.71 -22.38 3.80
C LEU A 86 11.45 -20.92 3.45
N LEU A 87 12.48 -20.08 3.65
CA LEU A 87 12.47 -18.66 3.31
C LEU A 87 13.69 -18.37 2.44
N ALA A 88 13.45 -18.17 1.14
CA ALA A 88 14.48 -17.71 0.22
C ALA A 88 14.52 -16.18 0.28
N ALA A 89 15.44 -15.61 1.04
CA ALA A 89 15.62 -14.16 1.12
C ALA A 89 17.07 -13.79 0.77
N SER A 90 17.25 -12.96 -0.24
CA SER A 90 18.58 -12.53 -0.68
C SER A 90 18.53 -11.21 -1.44
N ARG A 91 19.67 -10.52 -1.49
CA ARG A 91 19.90 -9.45 -2.47
C ARG A 91 19.73 -10.01 -3.88
N PHE A 92 19.06 -9.24 -4.73
CA PHE A 92 18.72 -9.54 -6.12
C PHE A 92 17.91 -10.84 -6.32
N GLY A 93 17.38 -11.43 -5.24
CA GLY A 93 16.53 -12.60 -5.28
C GLY A 93 15.23 -12.30 -6.03
N GLN A 94 14.64 -13.30 -6.68
CA GLN A 94 13.40 -13.15 -7.47
C GLN A 94 13.50 -12.10 -8.59
N GLN A 95 14.72 -11.83 -9.09
CA GLN A 95 15.01 -10.74 -10.04
C GLN A 95 14.62 -9.36 -9.49
N SER A 96 14.87 -9.14 -8.20
CA SER A 96 14.69 -7.84 -7.57
C SER A 96 15.85 -6.89 -7.90
N ASP A 97 15.56 -5.59 -7.91
CA ASP A 97 16.56 -4.52 -7.94
C ASP A 97 17.25 -4.33 -6.56
N ASP A 98 16.68 -4.86 -5.46
CA ASP A 98 17.24 -4.80 -4.11
C ASP A 98 17.05 -6.15 -3.36
N TRP A 99 16.45 -6.19 -2.16
CA TRP A 99 16.09 -7.48 -1.54
C TRP A 99 14.89 -8.11 -2.23
N GLY A 100 14.95 -9.43 -2.41
CA GLY A 100 13.80 -10.25 -2.75
C GLY A 100 13.59 -11.34 -1.72
N MET A 101 12.33 -11.72 -1.48
CA MET A 101 12.00 -12.89 -0.68
C MET A 101 10.97 -13.78 -1.36
N ALA A 102 11.02 -15.08 -1.08
CA ALA A 102 10.00 -16.04 -1.47
C ALA A 102 9.83 -17.13 -0.41
N PHE A 103 8.59 -17.55 -0.18
CA PHE A 103 8.21 -18.56 0.80
C PHE A 103 6.86 -19.19 0.45
N ILE A 104 6.50 -20.26 1.15
CA ILE A 104 5.17 -20.86 1.06
C ILE A 104 4.31 -20.33 2.20
N ARG A 105 3.09 -19.91 1.87
CA ARG A 105 2.06 -19.54 2.84
C ARG A 105 0.85 -20.45 2.73
N GLY A 106 0.12 -20.59 3.83
CA GLY A 106 -1.21 -21.18 3.86
C GLY A 106 -2.34 -20.17 3.63
N GLY A 107 -3.56 -20.64 3.86
CA GLY A 107 -4.76 -19.81 3.93
C GLY A 107 -5.30 -19.30 2.61
N TRP A 108 -4.93 -19.90 1.47
CA TRP A 108 -5.63 -19.68 0.21
C TRP A 108 -7.01 -20.33 0.29
N LEU A 109 -8.07 -19.52 0.41
CA LEU A 109 -9.45 -20.03 0.37
C LEU A 109 -9.65 -20.81 -0.94
N ASN A 110 -10.23 -22.01 -0.84
CA ASN A 110 -10.70 -22.80 -1.97
C ASN A 110 -12.24 -22.74 -1.99
N PRO A 111 -12.84 -21.60 -2.40
CA PRO A 111 -14.27 -21.34 -2.21
C PRO A 111 -15.17 -22.32 -2.97
N ASP A 112 -14.71 -22.89 -4.09
CA ASP A 112 -15.53 -23.79 -4.89
C ASP A 112 -15.49 -25.25 -4.40
N GLY A 113 -14.49 -25.65 -3.61
CA GLY A 113 -14.42 -27.00 -3.02
C GLY A 113 -14.37 -28.19 -4.00
N ILE A 114 -14.36 -27.93 -5.31
CA ILE A 114 -14.54 -28.94 -6.38
C ILE A 114 -13.41 -29.98 -6.39
N LEU A 115 -12.22 -29.65 -5.85
CA LEU A 115 -11.10 -30.58 -5.63
C LEU A 115 -10.39 -30.26 -4.30
N PRO A 116 -9.89 -31.27 -3.56
CA PRO A 116 -9.05 -31.06 -2.37
C PRO A 116 -7.71 -30.45 -2.80
N ARG A 117 -7.67 -29.13 -2.88
CA ARG A 117 -6.43 -28.37 -3.08
C ARG A 117 -5.88 -27.99 -1.72
N SER A 118 -4.61 -28.30 -1.50
CA SER A 118 -3.84 -27.70 -0.43
C SER A 118 -3.95 -26.18 -0.56
N GLY A 119 -4.46 -25.49 0.47
CA GLY A 119 -4.59 -24.01 0.50
C GLY A 119 -3.23 -23.29 0.60
N LEU A 120 -2.19 -23.93 0.08
CA LEU A 120 -0.83 -23.46 0.05
C LEU A 120 -0.56 -22.71 -1.24
N GLN A 121 0.18 -21.62 -1.12
CA GLN A 121 0.60 -20.81 -2.25
C GLN A 121 2.07 -20.43 -2.07
N ARG A 122 2.86 -20.54 -3.14
CA ARG A 122 4.18 -19.94 -3.20
C ARG A 122 4.04 -18.46 -3.55
N VAL A 123 4.56 -17.61 -2.69
CA VAL A 123 4.54 -16.16 -2.85
C VAL A 123 5.95 -15.61 -2.79
N GLY A 124 6.14 -14.46 -3.43
CA GLY A 124 7.37 -13.72 -3.35
C GLY A 124 7.10 -12.22 -3.30
N TRP A 125 8.09 -11.48 -2.83
CA TRP A 125 8.08 -10.03 -2.78
C TRP A 125 9.42 -9.53 -3.31
N ARG A 126 9.37 -8.53 -4.18
CA ARG A 126 10.57 -7.91 -4.76
C ARG A 126 10.34 -6.42 -4.98
N LEU A 127 11.44 -5.68 -5.01
CA LEU A 127 11.49 -4.35 -5.59
C LEU A 127 11.85 -4.47 -7.07
N LYS A 128 11.07 -3.84 -7.96
CA LYS A 128 11.39 -3.74 -9.39
C LYS A 128 10.88 -2.42 -9.96
N GLY A 129 11.76 -1.63 -10.58
CA GLY A 129 11.40 -0.36 -11.21
C GLY A 129 10.68 0.59 -10.25
N GLN A 130 11.24 0.78 -9.04
CA GLN A 130 10.66 1.58 -7.96
C GLN A 130 9.25 1.14 -7.48
N THR A 131 8.86 -0.10 -7.79
CA THR A 131 7.57 -0.66 -7.41
C THR A 131 7.80 -1.90 -6.57
N LEU A 132 7.19 -1.96 -5.39
CA LEU A 132 7.08 -3.20 -4.63
C LEU A 132 6.07 -4.10 -5.34
N GLU A 133 6.54 -5.25 -5.80
CA GLU A 133 5.75 -6.25 -6.48
C GLU A 133 5.58 -7.48 -5.60
N ARG A 134 4.36 -8.04 -5.62
CA ARG A 134 4.05 -9.35 -5.09
C ARG A 134 3.99 -10.36 -6.24
N LEU A 135 4.77 -11.42 -6.12
CA LEU A 135 4.77 -12.56 -7.03
C LEU A 135 3.93 -13.67 -6.42
N SER A 136 3.14 -14.37 -7.24
CA SER A 136 2.35 -15.51 -6.77
C SER A 136 2.24 -16.60 -7.82
N TYR A 137 2.41 -17.84 -7.40
CA TYR A 137 2.22 -19.01 -8.25
C TYR A 137 0.86 -19.65 -7.97
N LEU A 138 0.27 -20.27 -8.99
CA LEU A 138 -0.99 -21.01 -8.82
C LEU A 138 -0.80 -22.27 -7.97
N TYR A 139 0.36 -22.92 -8.11
CA TYR A 139 0.73 -24.12 -7.36
C TYR A 139 1.98 -23.86 -6.51
N PRO A 140 2.09 -24.45 -5.30
CA PRO A 140 3.28 -24.34 -4.46
C PRO A 140 4.56 -24.85 -5.14
N ASP A 141 4.41 -25.90 -5.94
CA ASP A 141 5.45 -26.57 -6.69
C ASP A 141 5.20 -26.34 -8.19
N PRO A 142 5.54 -25.16 -8.74
CA PRO A 142 5.32 -24.86 -10.15
C PRO A 142 6.22 -25.73 -11.04
N ALA A 143 5.75 -26.04 -12.24
CA ALA A 143 6.59 -26.65 -13.27
C ALA A 143 7.73 -25.70 -13.66
N ILE A 144 8.85 -26.26 -14.12
CA ILE A 144 10.02 -25.49 -14.58
C ILE A 144 9.58 -24.51 -15.68
N GLY A 145 10.00 -23.25 -15.58
CA GLY A 145 9.65 -22.20 -16.54
C GLY A 145 8.24 -21.59 -16.35
N THR A 146 7.50 -21.97 -15.29
CA THR A 146 6.23 -21.28 -14.97
C THR A 146 6.53 -19.87 -14.49
N GLU A 147 5.98 -18.87 -15.17
CA GLU A 147 6.05 -17.47 -14.73
C GLU A 147 5.04 -17.18 -13.60
N PRO A 148 5.41 -16.42 -12.56
CA PRO A 148 4.47 -16.02 -11.52
C PRO A 148 3.49 -14.97 -12.04
N ARG A 149 2.32 -14.91 -11.41
CA ARG A 149 1.46 -13.73 -11.49
C ARG A 149 2.12 -12.59 -10.72
N ILE A 150 2.49 -11.53 -11.43
CA ILE A 150 3.05 -10.31 -10.86
C ILE A 150 1.92 -9.35 -10.52
N GLN A 151 1.90 -8.85 -9.30
CA GLN A 151 0.98 -7.83 -8.83
C GLN A 151 1.80 -6.63 -8.35
N PRO A 152 1.71 -5.46 -9.01
CA PRO A 152 2.27 -4.23 -8.46
C PRO A 152 1.44 -3.83 -7.23
N VAL A 153 2.11 -3.52 -6.12
CA VAL A 153 1.46 -3.30 -4.82
C VAL A 153 1.66 -1.88 -4.30
N LEU A 154 2.88 -1.36 -4.37
CA LEU A 154 3.20 -0.02 -3.86
C LEU A 154 4.25 0.64 -4.77
N THR A 155 3.91 1.82 -5.29
CA THR A 155 4.79 2.63 -6.13
C THR A 155 5.68 3.58 -5.32
N GLY A 156 6.72 4.14 -5.93
CA GLY A 156 7.59 5.14 -5.30
C GLY A 156 8.45 4.57 -4.17
N VAL A 157 8.85 3.31 -4.30
CA VAL A 157 9.72 2.59 -3.35
C VAL A 157 11.14 2.64 -3.88
N THR A 158 12.07 3.28 -3.17
CA THR A 158 13.47 3.43 -3.60
C THR A 158 14.40 2.36 -3.05
N ALA A 159 14.06 1.76 -1.89
CA ALA A 159 14.81 0.65 -1.31
C ALA A 159 13.87 -0.33 -0.59
N LEU A 160 14.28 -1.60 -0.56
CA LEU A 160 13.62 -2.68 0.17
C LEU A 160 14.68 -3.45 0.96
N ARG A 161 14.58 -3.41 2.30
CA ARG A 161 15.49 -4.12 3.20
C ARG A 161 14.73 -5.09 4.09
N LEU A 162 15.35 -6.23 4.38
CA LEU A 162 14.80 -7.27 5.22
C LEU A 162 15.69 -7.49 6.45
N TYR A 163 15.06 -7.66 7.61
CA TYR A 163 15.74 -8.05 8.85
C TYR A 163 15.01 -9.23 9.47
N PHE A 164 15.76 -10.15 10.07
CA PHE A 164 15.24 -11.42 10.55
C PHE A 164 15.44 -11.53 12.05
N TYR A 165 14.38 -11.83 12.78
CA TYR A 165 14.43 -11.97 14.22
C TYR A 165 14.61 -13.43 14.62
N ASP A 166 15.66 -13.71 15.38
CA ASP A 166 15.97 -15.04 15.89
C ASP A 166 16.60 -14.96 17.29
N LYS A 167 16.04 -15.72 18.24
CA LYS A 167 16.54 -15.86 19.62
C LYS A 167 16.95 -14.54 20.30
N GLY A 168 16.11 -13.50 20.19
CA GLY A 168 16.37 -12.22 20.84
C GLY A 168 17.21 -11.23 20.04
N GLN A 169 17.63 -11.58 18.82
CA GLN A 169 18.49 -10.73 17.99
C GLN A 169 17.91 -10.51 16.60
N TRP A 170 18.06 -9.28 16.10
CA TRP A 170 17.82 -8.96 14.70
C TRP A 170 19.08 -9.24 13.88
N LYS A 171 18.91 -9.88 12.74
CA LYS A 171 19.97 -10.22 11.78
C LYS A 171 19.66 -9.57 10.44
N GLU A 172 20.69 -9.10 9.74
CA GLU A 172 20.56 -8.51 8.40
C GLU A 172 20.56 -9.57 7.29
N GLU A 173 20.97 -10.80 7.63
CA GLU A 173 20.99 -11.94 6.73
C GLU A 173 20.32 -13.15 7.36
N TRP A 174 19.71 -13.99 6.52
CA TRP A 174 19.12 -15.26 6.93
C TRP A 174 19.78 -16.42 6.18
N THR A 175 20.68 -17.12 6.85
CA THR A 175 21.46 -18.23 6.26
C THR A 175 20.87 -19.60 6.54
N GLN A 176 19.93 -19.71 7.49
CA GLN A 176 19.32 -20.96 7.90
C GLN A 176 18.22 -21.36 6.91
N ARG A 177 18.49 -22.38 6.10
CA ARG A 177 17.60 -22.81 5.02
C ARG A 177 16.37 -23.54 5.54
N ASP A 178 16.58 -24.42 6.51
CA ASP A 178 15.58 -25.34 7.05
C ASP A 178 14.85 -24.81 8.29
N LEU A 179 15.04 -23.54 8.67
CA LEU A 179 14.41 -22.90 9.83
C LEU A 179 13.75 -21.59 9.43
N LEU A 180 12.52 -21.37 9.93
CA LEU A 180 11.88 -20.06 9.85
C LEU A 180 12.35 -19.14 10.97
N PRO A 181 12.63 -17.85 10.68
CA PRO A 181 12.86 -16.87 11.72
C PRO A 181 11.58 -16.68 12.55
N TYR A 182 11.72 -16.19 13.78
CA TYR A 182 10.56 -15.91 14.65
C TYR A 182 9.78 -14.67 14.19
N GLY A 183 10.47 -13.75 13.51
CA GLY A 183 9.88 -12.57 12.93
C GLY A 183 10.67 -12.02 11.76
N LEU A 184 10.02 -11.18 10.97
CA LEU A 184 10.58 -10.50 9.82
C LEU A 184 10.26 -9.02 9.93
N ALA A 185 11.26 -8.16 9.77
CA ALA A 185 11.02 -6.75 9.54
C ALA A 185 11.22 -6.44 8.06
N VAL A 186 10.25 -5.72 7.50
CA VAL A 186 10.32 -5.15 6.16
C VAL A 186 10.50 -3.65 6.32
N GLU A 187 11.60 -3.14 5.78
CA GLU A 187 11.89 -1.72 5.72
C GLU A 187 11.82 -1.25 4.27
N LEU A 188 10.97 -0.27 4.02
CA LEU A 188 10.80 0.37 2.73
C LEU A 188 11.29 1.80 2.83
N GLU A 189 12.06 2.24 1.85
CA GLU A 189 12.36 3.65 1.66
C GLU A 189 11.43 4.20 0.59
N LEU A 190 10.62 5.21 0.92
CA LEU A 190 9.62 5.80 0.04
C LEU A 190 10.04 7.22 -0.34
N GLU A 191 9.78 7.62 -1.58
CA GLU A 191 10.08 8.96 -2.08
C GLU A 191 9.37 10.07 -1.29
N ASP A 192 8.16 9.78 -0.80
CA ASP A 192 7.25 10.77 -0.20
C ASP A 192 7.21 10.73 1.34
N TYR A 193 7.41 9.56 1.95
CA TYR A 193 7.35 9.38 3.42
C TYR A 193 8.68 8.99 4.05
N GLY A 194 9.75 8.81 3.27
CA GLY A 194 11.04 8.34 3.78
C GLY A 194 10.98 6.88 4.23
N THR A 195 11.75 6.55 5.26
CA THR A 195 11.89 5.16 5.72
C THR A 195 10.73 4.72 6.61
N ILE A 196 10.05 3.64 6.22
CA ILE A 196 9.02 2.98 7.01
C ILE A 196 9.44 1.53 7.26
N ARG A 197 9.54 1.17 8.54
CA ARG A 197 9.82 -0.20 8.98
C ARG A 197 8.61 -0.81 9.68
N ARG A 198 8.20 -1.99 9.24
CA ARG A 198 7.16 -2.81 9.89
C ARG A 198 7.75 -4.14 10.31
N GLN A 199 7.38 -4.61 11.50
CA GLN A 199 7.83 -5.86 12.08
C GLN A 199 6.65 -6.82 12.16
N PHE A 200 6.87 -8.05 11.73
CA PHE A 200 5.86 -9.09 11.64
C PHE A 200 6.33 -10.31 12.40
N LEU A 201 5.42 -10.91 13.17
CA LEU A 201 5.62 -12.26 13.69
C LEU A 201 5.31 -13.27 12.59
N ILE A 202 6.10 -14.33 12.54
CA ILE A 202 5.82 -15.47 11.67
C ILE A 202 5.06 -16.49 12.50
N GLY A 203 3.85 -16.87 12.07
CA GLY A 203 3.00 -17.80 12.83
C GLY A 203 3.67 -19.15 13.11
N ALA A 204 4.47 -19.63 12.15
CA ALA A 204 5.30 -20.83 12.27
C ALA A 204 6.77 -20.53 12.65
N GLY A 205 7.03 -19.39 13.31
CA GLY A 205 8.38 -18.96 13.65
C GLY A 205 9.14 -19.99 14.49
N GLY A 206 10.41 -20.24 14.16
CA GLY A 206 11.23 -21.25 14.83
C GLY A 206 10.92 -22.70 14.46
N GLN A 207 9.95 -22.97 13.58
CA GLN A 207 9.69 -24.31 13.06
C GLN A 207 10.69 -24.66 11.97
N ARG A 208 11.05 -25.94 11.91
CA ARG A 208 11.94 -26.50 10.90
C ARG A 208 11.17 -27.13 9.75
N ALA A 209 11.84 -27.29 8.61
CA ALA A 209 11.28 -27.96 7.45
C ALA A 209 10.78 -29.33 7.86
N GLU A 210 9.52 -29.64 7.55
CA GLU A 210 8.99 -30.98 7.78
C GLU A 210 9.86 -31.97 6.99
N ASN A 211 10.33 -33.02 7.67
CA ASN A 211 10.96 -34.16 6.99
C ASN A 211 9.84 -34.86 6.20
N GLY A 212 9.69 -34.50 4.93
CA GLY A 212 8.80 -35.21 4.03
C GLY A 212 9.21 -36.69 3.99
N ASN A 213 8.31 -37.54 4.47
CA ASN A 213 8.34 -38.99 4.27
C ASN A 213 7.59 -39.30 2.99
#